data_AF-A0A401K4I8-F1
#
_entry.id   AF-A0A401K4I8-F1
#
_cell.length_a   1.000
_cell.length_b   1.000
_cell.length_c   1.000
_cell.angle_alpha   90.00
_cell.angle_beta   90.00
_cell.angle_gamma   90.00
#
_symmetry.space_group_name_H-M   'P 1'
#
loop_
_entity.id
_entity.type
_entity.pdbx_description
1 polymer ?
#
loop_
_entity_poly.entity_id
_entity_poly.type
_entity_poly.pdbx_seq_one_letter_code
_entity_poly.pdbx_strand_id
1 'polypeptide(L)'
;MKAIPVALLVLALATPASADCVYGAKSSTSFRVLDDHTLLLEGAISGAIMLKSFSFFMPYSRITVLKDSFCDYATDVLYVNGMTVSVQEVKQIR
;
A
#
# COMPACT_ATOMS: atom_id res chain seq x y z
N MET A 1 -0.37 -24.08 -50.46
CA MET A 1 0.08 -22.95 -49.62
C MET A 1 -0.89 -22.81 -48.44
N LYS A 2 -0.47 -23.17 -47.23
CA LYS A 2 -1.24 -22.90 -46.00
C LYS A 2 -0.25 -22.32 -44.99
N ALA A 3 -0.26 -20.99 -44.87
CA ALA A 3 0.48 -20.28 -43.84
C ALA A 3 -0.25 -20.50 -42.51
N ILE A 4 0.45 -21.10 -41.55
CA ILE A 4 -0.01 -21.22 -40.17
C ILE A 4 0.30 -19.87 -39.49
N PRO A 5 -0.68 -19.17 -38.89
CA PRO A 5 -0.44 -17.86 -38.31
C PRO A 5 0.41 -17.99 -37.05
N VAL A 6 1.66 -17.54 -37.15
CA VAL A 6 2.60 -17.25 -36.06
C VAL A 6 2.06 -16.02 -35.31
N ALA A 7 0.99 -16.19 -34.53
CA ALA A 7 0.35 -15.06 -33.83
C ALA A 7 0.00 -15.36 -32.36
N LEU A 8 0.48 -16.47 -31.80
CA LEU A 8 0.09 -16.91 -30.45
C LEU A 8 1.22 -16.91 -29.41
N LEU A 9 2.37 -16.30 -29.68
CA LEU A 9 3.54 -16.36 -28.80
C LEU A 9 4.00 -14.98 -28.28
N VAL A 10 3.07 -14.07 -27.99
CA VAL A 10 3.37 -12.77 -27.34
C VAL A 10 2.61 -12.61 -26.00
N LEU A 11 1.96 -13.67 -25.50
CA LEU A 11 1.13 -13.60 -24.29
C LEU A 11 1.87 -13.88 -22.96
N ALA A 12 3.19 -14.10 -22.98
CA ALA A 12 3.91 -14.65 -21.82
C ALA A 12 4.92 -13.70 -21.14
N LEU A 13 4.97 -12.42 -21.51
CA LEU A 13 5.85 -11.42 -20.86
C LEU A 13 5.08 -10.50 -19.90
N ALA A 14 4.01 -11.02 -19.27
CA ALA A 14 3.45 -10.38 -18.09
C ALA A 14 4.44 -10.58 -16.94
N THR A 15 5.39 -9.64 -16.79
CA THR A 15 6.17 -9.52 -15.57
C THR A 15 5.19 -9.43 -14.40
N PRO A 16 5.34 -10.22 -13.32
CA PRO A 16 4.50 -10.05 -12.14
C PRO A 16 4.74 -8.64 -11.63
N ALA A 17 3.71 -7.80 -11.63
CA ALA A 17 3.74 -6.58 -10.86
C ALA A 17 3.89 -7.01 -9.40
N SER A 18 5.11 -6.91 -8.86
CA SER A 18 5.35 -7.20 -7.45
C SER A 18 4.72 -6.07 -6.65
N ALA A 19 3.55 -6.32 -6.07
CA ALA A 19 3.01 -5.44 -5.05
C ALA A 19 3.92 -5.55 -3.82
N ASP A 20 4.40 -4.41 -3.32
CA ASP A 20 5.07 -4.37 -2.04
C ASP A 20 4.04 -4.72 -0.96
N CYS A 21 4.48 -5.46 0.06
CA CYS A 21 3.63 -5.90 1.17
C CYS A 21 4.30 -5.58 2.51
N VAL A 22 3.47 -5.19 3.47
CA VAL A 22 3.88 -4.84 4.83
C VAL A 22 3.14 -5.73 5.83
N TYR A 23 3.74 -5.87 7.00
CA TYR A 23 3.25 -6.71 8.10
C TYR A 23 3.46 -5.96 9.42
N GLY A 24 2.65 -6.24 10.44
CA GLY A 24 2.79 -5.61 11.76
C GLY A 24 2.29 -4.17 11.83
N ALA A 25 1.49 -3.71 10.87
CA ALA A 25 1.01 -2.33 10.82
C ALA A 25 0.08 -1.97 12.00
N LYS A 26 -0.61 -2.95 12.62
CA LYS A 26 -1.42 -2.67 13.82
C LYS A 26 -0.59 -2.41 15.06
N SER A 27 0.69 -2.79 15.04
CA SER A 27 1.60 -2.55 16.16
C SER A 27 2.18 -1.13 16.17
N SER A 28 1.94 -0.33 15.13
CA SER A 28 2.38 1.07 15.09
C SER A 28 1.77 1.88 16.22
N THR A 29 2.60 2.65 16.91
CA THR A 29 2.21 3.42 18.10
C THR A 29 2.04 4.91 17.81
N SER A 30 2.62 5.39 16.72
CA SER A 30 2.49 6.77 16.25
C SER A 30 2.44 6.83 14.73
N PHE A 31 2.07 7.99 14.21
CA PHE A 31 2.19 8.30 12.80
C PHE A 31 2.77 9.70 12.60
N ARG A 32 3.38 9.91 11.44
CA ARG A 32 3.81 11.22 10.95
C ARG A 32 3.29 11.40 9.54
N VAL A 33 2.70 12.55 9.26
CA VAL A 33 2.38 12.96 7.89
C VAL A 33 3.67 13.49 7.26
N LEU A 34 4.12 12.87 6.18
CA LEU A 34 5.32 13.29 5.44
C LEU A 34 4.97 14.34 4.38
N ASP A 35 3.83 14.14 3.72
CA ASP A 35 3.18 15.08 2.82
C ASP A 35 1.66 14.81 2.81
N ASP A 36 0.91 15.61 2.07
CA ASP A 36 -0.55 15.55 1.98
C ASP A 36 -1.12 14.17 1.61
N HIS A 37 -0.33 13.29 0.98
CA HIS A 37 -0.73 11.97 0.50
C HIS A 37 0.12 10.82 1.04
N THR A 38 1.09 11.12 1.92
CA THR A 38 2.03 10.15 2.46
C THR A 38 2.03 10.15 3.98
N LEU A 39 1.75 8.97 4.54
CA LEU A 39 1.75 8.70 5.97
C LEU A 39 2.91 7.76 6.31
N LEU A 40 3.67 8.08 7.35
CA LEU A 40 4.61 7.16 7.97
C LEU A 40 4.03 6.65 9.27
N LEU A 41 3.79 5.34 9.36
CA LEU A 41 3.51 4.67 10.62
C LEU A 41 4.82 4.32 11.31
N GLU A 42 4.94 4.68 12.59
CA GLU A 42 6.15 4.51 13.39
C GLU A 42 5.88 3.62 14.61
N GLY A 43 6.95 3.07 15.19
CA GLY A 43 6.87 2.23 16.39
C GLY A 43 6.27 0.83 16.16
N ALA A 44 6.05 0.42 14.91
CA ALA A 44 5.67 -0.94 14.59
C ALA A 44 6.84 -1.91 14.85
N ILE A 45 6.51 -3.13 15.27
CA ILE A 45 7.47 -4.21 15.56
C ILE A 45 8.31 -4.56 14.31
N SER A 46 7.71 -4.44 13.13
CA SER A 46 8.36 -4.70 11.84
C SER A 46 9.26 -3.56 11.36
N GLY A 47 9.28 -2.42 12.05
CA GLY A 47 9.92 -1.18 11.60
C GLY A 47 8.88 -0.15 11.13
N ALA A 48 9.38 0.97 10.62
CA ALA A 48 8.49 2.03 10.12
C ALA A 48 7.85 1.62 8.78
N ILE A 49 6.61 2.05 8.55
CA ILE A 49 5.84 1.69 7.36
C ILE A 49 5.37 2.97 6.68
N MET A 50 5.81 3.20 5.45
CA MET A 50 5.32 4.30 4.62
C MET A 50 4.11 3.84 3.83
N LEU A 51 3.07 4.67 3.80
CA LEU A 51 1.83 4.46 3.09
C LEU A 51 1.53 5.68 2.22
N LYS A 52 1.15 5.47 0.96
CA LYS A 52 0.62 6.53 0.10
C LYS A 52 -0.83 6.29 -0.25
N SER A 53 -1.61 7.35 -0.29
CA SER A 53 -3.02 7.29 -0.67
C SER A 53 -3.42 8.50 -1.52
N PHE A 54 -4.49 8.38 -2.29
CA PHE A 54 -5.15 9.56 -2.88
C PHE A 54 -5.94 10.38 -1.87
N SER A 55 -6.15 9.86 -0.65
CA SER A 55 -6.75 10.61 0.44
C SER A 55 -5.75 11.59 1.05
N PHE A 56 -6.26 12.70 1.60
CA PHE A 56 -5.46 13.69 2.29
C PHE A 56 -5.19 13.30 3.74
N PHE A 57 -3.94 13.38 4.17
CA PHE A 57 -3.54 13.24 5.56
C PHE A 57 -3.20 14.60 6.15
N MET A 58 -3.68 14.86 7.37
CA MET A 58 -3.38 16.08 8.12
C MET A 58 -2.68 15.70 9.43
N PRO A 59 -1.81 16.56 9.99
CA PRO A 59 -1.09 16.26 11.24
C PRO A 59 -2.01 15.88 12.42
N TYR A 60 -3.25 16.36 12.42
CA TYR A 60 -4.24 16.09 13.47
C TYR A 60 -5.28 15.03 13.10
N SER A 61 -5.08 14.32 11.98
CA SER A 61 -5.99 13.26 11.57
C SER A 61 -6.02 12.13 12.60
N ARG A 62 -7.21 11.61 12.88
CA ARG A 62 -7.34 10.38 13.66
C ARG A 62 -7.11 9.19 12.75
N ILE A 63 -5.97 8.52 12.94
CA ILE A 63 -5.60 7.33 12.18
C ILE A 63 -5.92 6.07 12.99
N THR A 64 -6.53 5.08 12.36
CA THR A 64 -6.71 3.74 12.94
C THR A 64 -6.39 2.69 11.88
N VAL A 65 -5.46 1.80 12.19
CA VAL A 65 -5.05 0.72 11.29
C VAL A 65 -6.02 -0.45 11.44
N LEU A 66 -6.68 -0.84 10.33
CA LEU A 66 -7.71 -1.88 10.29
C LEU A 66 -7.14 -3.28 10.03
N LYS A 67 -6.06 -3.37 9.25
CA LYS A 67 -5.41 -4.64 8.85
C LYS A 67 -3.94 -4.63 9.29
N ASP A 68 -3.48 -5.73 9.86
CA ASP A 68 -2.09 -5.84 10.32
C ASP A 68 -1.10 -6.08 9.17
N SER A 69 -1.58 -6.75 8.11
CA SER A 69 -0.79 -7.09 6.94
C SER A 69 -1.58 -6.76 5.68
N PHE A 70 -0.94 -6.11 4.72
CA PHE A 70 -1.54 -5.71 3.44
C PHE A 70 -0.46 -5.31 2.43
N CYS A 71 -0.85 -5.24 1.15
CA CYS A 71 0.03 -4.89 0.03
C CYS A 71 -0.42 -3.60 -0.66
N ASP A 72 0.30 -3.18 -1.68
CA ASP A 72 -0.12 -2.09 -2.58
C ASP A 72 -1.57 -2.28 -3.05
N TYR A 73 -2.25 -1.16 -3.32
CA TYR A 73 -3.65 -1.09 -3.77
C TYR A 73 -4.68 -1.70 -2.80
N ALA A 74 -4.30 -1.97 -1.54
CA ALA A 74 -5.22 -2.50 -0.55
C ALA A 74 -6.29 -1.47 -0.15
N THR A 75 -7.54 -1.91 -0.19
CA THR A 75 -8.68 -1.11 0.28
C THR A 75 -8.97 -1.37 1.76
N ASP A 76 -9.56 -0.37 2.42
CA ASP A 76 -10.06 -0.47 3.79
C ASP A 76 -8.98 -0.91 4.80
N VAL A 77 -7.77 -0.38 4.64
CA VAL A 77 -6.62 -0.68 5.51
C VAL A 77 -6.51 0.30 6.67
N LEU A 78 -7.00 1.52 6.49
CA LEU A 78 -6.95 2.61 7.45
C LEU A 78 -8.33 3.25 7.60
N TYR A 79 -8.64 3.71 8.80
CA TYR A 79 -9.58 4.79 9.02
C TYR A 79 -8.82 6.10 9.21
N VAL A 80 -9.19 7.12 8.43
CA VAL A 80 -8.72 8.49 8.59
C VAL A 80 -9.94 9.35 8.89
N ASN A 81 -10.00 9.93 10.10
CA ASN A 81 -11.13 10.76 10.53
C ASN A 81 -12.51 10.07 10.38
N GLY A 82 -12.55 8.75 10.58
CA GLY A 82 -13.78 7.95 10.48
C GLY A 82 -14.17 7.53 9.06
N MET A 83 -13.36 7.82 8.03
CA MET A 83 -13.56 7.32 6.67
C MET A 83 -12.53 6.25 6.31
N THR A 84 -12.96 5.19 5.63
CA THR A 84 -12.03 4.18 5.14
C THR A 84 -11.19 4.75 4.00
N VAL A 85 -9.90 4.44 4.04
CA VAL A 85 -8.92 4.92 3.06
C VAL A 85 -8.24 3.73 2.39
N SER A 86 -8.23 3.77 1.05
CA SER A 86 -7.44 2.86 0.23
C SER A 86 -6.00 3.35 0.15
N VAL A 87 -5.06 2.40 0.15
CA VAL A 87 -3.63 2.68 0.01
C VAL A 87 -3.19 2.27 -1.38
N GLN A 88 -2.40 3.14 -2.02
CA GLN A 88 -1.87 2.93 -3.36
C GLN A 88 -0.50 2.28 -3.34
N GLU A 89 0.36 2.70 -2.41
CA GLU A 89 1.73 2.23 -2.27
C GLU A 89 2.03 2.01 -0.80
N VAL A 90 2.68 0.90 -0.47
CA VAL A 90 3.23 0.58 0.84
C VAL A 90 4.72 0.34 0.74
N LYS A 91 5.45 0.72 1.78
CA LYS A 91 6.86 0.38 1.88
C LYS A 91 7.29 0.15 3.31
N GLN A 92 7.93 -0.99 3.55
CA GLN A 92 8.63 -1.23 4.81
C GLN A 92 9.94 -0.43 4.80
N ILE A 93 10.07 0.49 5.75
CA ILE A 93 11.28 1.27 5.97
C ILE A 93 12.08 0.55 7.06
N ARG A 94 13.22 -0.01 6.67
CA ARG A 94 14.18 -0.66 7.58
C ARG A 94 15.19 0.33 8.10
#